data_AF-A0A9C6XD61-F1
#
_entry.id   AF-A0A9C6XD61-F1
#
_cell.length_a   1.000
_cell.length_b   1.000
_cell.length_c   1.000
_cell.angle_alpha   90.00
_cell.angle_beta   90.00
_cell.angle_gamma   90.00
#
_symmetry.space_group_name_H-M   'P 1'
#
loop_
_entity.id
_entity.type
_entity.pdbx_description
1 polymer ?
#
loop_
_entity_poly.entity_id
_entity_poly.type
_entity_poly.pdbx_seq_one_letter_code
_entity_poly.pdbx_strand_id
1 'polypeptide(L)'
;MQNPGDHRLFPEISKKLKAIFPKESEETWYIEPKTEGKHQTHPKGKIPIKVRNEQSKQRNLRVAGLSGRPTSSSARPQKSSLQTIIAKPVTEEIKGAKVWLQRGRTPWPTVLEKWRLTAPLRFRTLFIHSGEAYINSYLNEWAILEHNSGHELLLEDFNLLWNGRETRLFDKWESFERKTLTIAKKDIKDKLTKVLLKKYKKELNQ
;
A
#
# COMPACT_ATOMS: atom_id res chain seq x y z
N MET A 1 9.41 -11.27 -24.28
CA MET A 1 8.28 -10.65 -23.53
C MET A 1 7.11 -10.52 -24.49
N GLN A 2 6.03 -11.27 -24.29
CA GLN A 2 4.85 -11.22 -25.17
C GLN A 2 4.13 -9.87 -25.03
N ASN A 3 3.69 -9.31 -26.16
CA ASN A 3 2.98 -8.03 -26.22
C ASN A 3 1.61 -8.18 -25.53
N PRO A 4 1.26 -7.38 -24.52
CA PRO A 4 -0.03 -7.47 -23.84
C PRO A 4 -1.23 -7.11 -24.72
N GLY A 5 -1.02 -6.73 -25.98
CA GLY A 5 -2.05 -6.62 -27.02
C GLY A 5 -2.21 -7.89 -27.88
N ASP A 6 -1.55 -9.00 -27.56
CA ASP A 6 -1.63 -10.23 -28.34
C ASP A 6 -3.00 -10.91 -28.16
N HIS A 7 -3.91 -10.62 -29.08
CA HIS A 7 -5.27 -11.16 -29.11
C HIS A 7 -5.32 -12.69 -29.24
N ARG A 8 -4.20 -13.35 -29.59
CA ARG A 8 -4.12 -14.80 -29.81
C ARG A 8 -4.45 -15.61 -28.55
N LEU A 9 -4.23 -15.04 -27.36
CA LEU A 9 -4.48 -15.73 -26.09
C LEU A 9 -5.92 -15.52 -25.57
N PHE A 10 -6.68 -14.57 -26.12
CA PHE A 10 -8.02 -14.25 -25.62
C PHE A 10 -9.02 -15.39 -25.78
N PRO A 11 -9.01 -16.20 -26.86
CA PRO A 11 -9.85 -17.39 -26.96
C PRO A 11 -9.58 -18.40 -25.85
N GLU A 12 -8.31 -18.72 -25.57
CA GLU A 12 -7.94 -19.69 -24.54
C GLU A 12 -8.35 -19.23 -23.13
N ILE A 13 -8.17 -17.94 -22.85
CA ILE A 13 -8.58 -17.34 -21.57
C ILE A 13 -10.10 -17.36 -21.44
N SER A 14 -10.83 -17.08 -22.52
CA SER A 14 -12.31 -17.13 -22.54
C SER A 14 -12.85 -18.50 -22.14
N LYS A 15 -12.28 -19.58 -22.71
CA LYS A 15 -12.63 -20.97 -22.37
C LYS A 15 -12.39 -21.29 -20.90
N LYS A 16 -11.24 -20.86 -20.35
CA LYS A 16 -10.93 -21.05 -18.92
C LYS A 16 -11.91 -20.29 -18.02
N LEU A 17 -12.29 -19.08 -18.40
CA LEU A 17 -13.26 -18.28 -17.63
C LEU A 17 -14.65 -18.87 -17.65
N LYS A 18 -15.10 -19.43 -18.78
CA LYS A 18 -16.37 -20.18 -18.84
C LYS A 18 -16.37 -21.40 -17.92
N ALA A 19 -15.25 -22.10 -17.78
CA ALA A 19 -15.11 -23.22 -16.84
C ALA A 19 -15.25 -22.77 -15.36
N ILE A 20 -14.80 -21.55 -15.04
CA ILE A 20 -14.92 -20.96 -13.69
C ILE A 20 -16.30 -20.33 -13.46
N PHE A 21 -16.92 -19.78 -14.51
CA PHE A 21 -18.21 -19.10 -14.48
C PHE A 21 -19.20 -19.74 -15.47
N PRO A 22 -19.79 -20.90 -15.14
CA PRO A 22 -20.59 -21.68 -16.09
C PRO A 22 -21.87 -20.99 -16.59
N LYS A 23 -22.36 -19.98 -15.87
CA LYS A 23 -23.53 -19.18 -16.23
C LYS A 23 -23.23 -18.09 -17.26
N GLU A 24 -21.97 -17.77 -17.50
CA GLU A 24 -21.57 -16.78 -18.51
C GLU A 24 -21.19 -17.47 -19.83
N SER A 25 -21.51 -16.83 -20.95
CA SER A 25 -21.18 -17.36 -22.28
C SER A 25 -19.74 -17.02 -22.69
N GLU A 26 -19.17 -17.75 -23.65
CA GLU A 26 -17.80 -17.47 -24.12
C GLU A 26 -17.71 -16.10 -24.82
N GLU A 27 -18.79 -15.71 -25.51
CA GLU A 27 -18.95 -14.43 -26.20
C GLU A 27 -19.04 -13.25 -25.22
N THR A 28 -19.43 -13.51 -23.96
CA THR A 28 -19.40 -12.49 -22.89
C THR A 28 -17.97 -12.01 -22.63
N TRP A 29 -17.00 -12.92 -22.76
CA TRP A 29 -15.61 -12.67 -22.42
C TRP A 29 -14.77 -12.25 -23.63
N TYR A 30 -15.01 -12.85 -24.80
CA TYR A 30 -14.29 -12.53 -26.02
C TYR A 30 -15.12 -12.79 -27.29
N ILE A 31 -15.11 -11.83 -28.21
CA ILE A 31 -15.66 -11.94 -29.55
C ILE A 31 -14.57 -11.53 -30.54
N GLU A 32 -14.29 -12.41 -31.49
CA GLU A 32 -13.25 -12.21 -32.50
C GLU A 32 -13.59 -11.06 -33.47
N PRO A 33 -12.61 -10.33 -34.02
CA PRO A 33 -12.86 -9.35 -35.07
C PRO A 33 -13.60 -9.92 -36.29
N LYS A 34 -14.39 -9.08 -36.95
CA LYS A 34 -15.14 -9.34 -38.19
C LYS A 34 -16.23 -10.42 -38.09
N THR A 35 -16.62 -10.84 -36.89
CA THR A 35 -17.64 -11.88 -36.69
C THR A 35 -19.05 -11.34 -36.65
N GLU A 36 -19.26 -10.17 -36.02
CA GLU A 36 -20.58 -9.53 -35.92
C GLU A 36 -20.88 -8.55 -37.08
N GLY A 37 -19.95 -8.40 -38.02
CA GLY A 37 -20.11 -7.55 -39.20
C GLY A 37 -18.80 -7.09 -39.82
N LYS A 38 -18.80 -6.78 -41.12
CA LYS A 38 -17.61 -6.36 -41.90
C LYS A 38 -16.89 -5.14 -41.31
N HIS A 39 -17.58 -4.31 -40.54
CA HIS A 39 -17.03 -3.09 -39.91
C HIS A 39 -16.45 -3.31 -38.50
N GLN A 40 -16.63 -4.48 -37.89
CA GLN A 40 -16.11 -4.76 -36.55
C GLN A 40 -14.63 -5.16 -36.62
N THR A 41 -13.75 -4.16 -36.68
CA THR A 41 -12.29 -4.37 -36.79
C THR A 41 -11.61 -4.73 -35.48
N HIS A 42 -12.24 -4.43 -34.33
CA HIS A 42 -11.66 -4.65 -33.00
C HIS A 42 -12.38 -5.75 -32.23
N PRO A 43 -11.65 -6.59 -31.47
CA PRO A 43 -12.27 -7.62 -30.64
C PRO A 43 -13.14 -7.01 -29.54
N LYS A 44 -14.26 -7.64 -29.25
CA LYS A 44 -15.21 -7.25 -28.20
C LYS A 44 -15.18 -8.24 -27.03
N GLY A 45 -15.90 -7.92 -25.96
CA GLY A 45 -15.98 -8.71 -24.73
C GLY A 45 -15.22 -8.10 -23.56
N LYS A 46 -15.39 -8.70 -22.37
CA LYS A 46 -14.78 -8.21 -21.12
C LYS A 46 -13.24 -8.23 -21.17
N ILE A 47 -12.61 -9.23 -21.80
CA ILE A 47 -11.14 -9.39 -21.82
C ILE A 47 -10.47 -8.24 -22.60
N PRO A 48 -10.81 -7.96 -23.88
CA PRO A 48 -10.19 -6.85 -24.62
C PRO A 48 -10.39 -5.49 -23.96
N ILE A 49 -11.56 -5.25 -23.36
CA ILE A 49 -11.86 -4.01 -22.62
C ILE A 49 -10.93 -3.86 -21.42
N LYS A 50 -10.78 -4.91 -20.61
CA LYS A 50 -9.89 -4.91 -19.44
C LYS A 50 -8.44 -4.65 -19.85
N VAL A 51 -7.95 -5.34 -20.88
CA VAL A 51 -6.59 -5.16 -21.40
C VAL A 51 -6.36 -3.72 -21.87
N ARG A 52 -7.30 -3.15 -22.64
CA ARG A 52 -7.21 -1.75 -23.11
C ARG A 52 -7.19 -0.75 -21.95
N ASN A 53 -8.03 -0.98 -20.95
CA ASN A 53 -8.10 -0.13 -19.75
C ASN A 53 -6.79 -0.20 -18.96
N GLU A 54 -6.25 -1.41 -18.75
CA GLU A 54 -4.95 -1.58 -18.08
C GLU A 54 -3.80 -0.96 -18.87
N GLN A 55 -3.76 -1.12 -20.19
CA GLN A 55 -2.77 -0.45 -21.04
C GLN A 55 -2.86 1.07 -20.96
N SER A 56 -4.08 1.61 -20.92
CA SER A 56 -4.32 3.06 -20.77
C SER A 56 -3.84 3.55 -19.40
N LYS A 57 -4.15 2.81 -18.34
CA LYS A 57 -3.65 3.06 -16.97
C LYS A 57 -2.12 3.06 -16.92
N GLN A 58 -1.48 2.03 -17.47
CA GLN A 58 -0.02 1.92 -17.53
C GLN A 58 0.62 3.08 -18.32
N ARG A 59 0.00 3.49 -19.43
CA ARG A 59 0.44 4.66 -20.20
C ARG A 59 0.33 5.96 -19.39
N ASN A 60 -0.75 6.15 -18.65
CA ASN A 60 -0.92 7.32 -17.78
C ASN A 60 0.15 7.36 -16.67
N LEU A 61 0.46 6.21 -16.07
CA LEU A 61 1.54 6.08 -15.09
C LEU A 61 2.92 6.35 -15.72
N ARG A 62 3.17 5.92 -16.96
CA ARG A 62 4.40 6.25 -17.71
C ARG A 62 4.58 7.74 -17.89
N VAL A 63 3.56 8.42 -18.38
CA VAL A 63 3.61 9.87 -18.61
C VAL A 63 3.82 10.63 -17.30
N ALA A 64 3.31 10.12 -16.18
CA ALA A 64 3.55 10.70 -14.85
C ALA A 64 4.94 10.36 -14.25
N GLY A 65 5.83 9.69 -14.99
CA GLY A 65 7.14 9.28 -14.49
C GLY A 65 7.08 8.25 -13.35
N LEU A 66 5.97 7.48 -13.29
CA LEU A 66 5.70 6.46 -12.26
C LEU A 66 5.92 5.02 -12.77
N SER A 67 6.14 4.83 -14.07
CA SER A 67 6.32 3.50 -14.68
C SER A 67 7.78 3.03 -14.75
N GLY A 68 8.72 3.75 -14.14
CA GLY A 68 10.04 3.18 -13.93
C GLY A 68 9.88 1.97 -13.00
N ARG A 69 10.29 0.78 -13.45
CA ARG A 69 10.67 -0.29 -12.50
C ARG A 69 11.61 0.39 -11.51
N PRO A 70 11.36 0.36 -10.19
CA PRO A 70 12.21 1.07 -9.26
C PRO A 70 13.64 0.59 -9.51
N THR A 71 14.49 1.47 -10.06
CA THR A 71 15.95 1.30 -10.01
C THR A 71 16.34 1.61 -8.58
N SER A 72 15.85 0.81 -7.64
CA SER A 72 16.42 0.78 -6.31
C SER A 72 17.66 -0.08 -6.42
N SER A 73 18.79 0.57 -6.66
CA SER A 73 20.13 0.08 -6.35
C SER A 73 20.35 -0.16 -4.84
N SER A 74 19.32 -0.63 -4.11
CA SER A 74 19.41 -0.98 -2.68
C SER A 74 18.26 -1.89 -2.18
N ALA A 75 17.70 -2.74 -3.04
CA ALA A 75 16.71 -3.73 -2.60
C ALA A 75 17.31 -5.14 -2.65
N ARG A 76 18.37 -5.37 -1.85
CA ARG A 76 18.52 -6.69 -1.23
C ARG A 76 17.20 -6.92 -0.47
N PRO A 77 16.56 -8.10 -0.54
CA PRO A 77 15.39 -8.38 0.28
C PRO A 77 15.84 -8.43 1.73
N GLN A 78 15.92 -7.26 2.36
CA GLN A 78 15.92 -7.15 3.80
C GLN A 78 14.60 -7.78 4.22
N LYS A 79 14.64 -8.87 4.98
CA LYS A 79 13.48 -9.28 5.80
C LYS A 79 12.90 -7.99 6.38
N SER A 80 11.60 -7.76 6.21
CA SER A 80 10.99 -6.55 6.75
C SER A 80 11.43 -6.41 8.20
N SER A 81 11.82 -5.21 8.63
CA SER A 81 12.28 -4.96 10.01
C SER A 81 11.33 -5.61 11.02
N LEU A 82 10.04 -5.62 10.70
CA LEU A 82 8.99 -6.34 11.40
C LEU A 82 9.27 -7.85 11.58
N GLN A 83 9.57 -8.60 10.52
CA GLN A 83 9.84 -10.04 10.63
C GLN A 83 11.08 -10.32 11.47
N THR A 84 12.12 -9.48 11.35
CA THR A 84 13.32 -9.61 12.17
C THR A 84 13.01 -9.38 13.65
N ILE A 85 12.15 -8.40 13.98
CA ILE A 85 11.76 -8.10 15.35
C ILE A 85 10.85 -9.19 15.92
N ILE A 86 9.85 -9.65 15.16
CA ILE A 86 8.93 -10.72 15.57
C ILE A 86 9.67 -12.04 15.80
N ALA A 87 10.72 -12.33 15.02
CA ALA A 87 11.50 -13.55 15.17
C ALA A 87 12.36 -13.59 16.45
N LYS A 88 12.59 -12.47 17.13
CA LYS A 88 13.38 -12.45 18.37
C LYS A 88 12.71 -13.28 19.46
N PRO A 89 13.43 -14.17 20.17
CA PRO A 89 12.84 -14.96 21.25
C PRO A 89 12.37 -14.04 22.39
N VAL A 90 11.31 -14.45 23.08
CA VAL A 90 10.81 -13.73 24.26
C VAL A 90 11.57 -14.27 25.47
N THR A 91 12.51 -13.48 25.97
CA THR A 91 13.32 -13.79 27.17
C THR A 91 12.59 -13.36 28.44
N GLU A 92 13.06 -13.82 29.60
CA GLU A 92 12.54 -13.38 30.90
C GLU A 92 12.73 -11.87 31.13
N GLU A 93 13.77 -11.28 30.56
CA GLU A 93 14.00 -9.83 30.58
C GLU A 93 12.87 -9.08 29.86
N ILE A 94 12.39 -9.61 28.74
CA ILE A 94 11.27 -9.04 27.97
C ILE A 94 9.97 -9.13 28.78
N LYS A 95 9.72 -10.26 29.44
CA LYS A 95 8.57 -10.40 30.34
C LYS A 95 8.66 -9.46 31.53
N GLY A 96 9.83 -9.35 32.15
CA GLY A 96 10.10 -8.42 33.25
C GLY A 96 9.89 -6.96 32.86
N ALA A 97 10.34 -6.56 31.67
CA ALA A 97 10.11 -5.22 31.14
C ALA A 97 8.63 -4.94 30.88
N LYS A 98 7.87 -5.92 30.37
CA LYS A 98 6.41 -5.81 30.22
C LYS A 98 5.74 -5.58 31.58
N VAL A 99 6.05 -6.40 32.58
CA VAL A 99 5.50 -6.24 33.95
C VAL A 99 5.86 -4.88 34.53
N TRP A 100 7.10 -4.43 34.33
CA TRP A 100 7.53 -3.11 34.77
C TRP A 100 6.70 -2.00 34.12
N LEU A 101 6.48 -2.04 32.80
CA LEU A 101 5.70 -1.04 32.06
C LEU A 101 4.21 -0.98 32.47
N GLN A 102 3.67 -1.99 33.15
CA GLN A 102 2.31 -1.92 33.68
C GLN A 102 2.17 -0.83 34.75
N ARG A 103 3.21 -0.63 35.58
CA ARG A 103 3.19 0.29 36.73
C ARG A 103 4.21 1.44 36.62
N GLY A 104 5.34 1.18 35.98
CA GLY A 104 6.42 2.14 35.78
C GLY A 104 5.97 3.25 34.83
N ARG A 105 6.05 4.49 35.31
CA ARG A 105 5.78 5.71 34.51
C ARG A 105 6.99 6.64 34.44
N THR A 106 7.93 6.49 35.38
CA THR A 106 9.14 7.31 35.49
C THR A 106 10.32 6.46 35.97
N PRO A 107 11.57 6.87 35.68
CA PRO A 107 11.94 7.98 34.80
C PRO A 107 11.75 7.66 33.31
N TRP A 108 11.44 8.66 32.49
CA TRP A 108 11.07 8.48 31.07
C TRP A 108 12.13 7.76 30.21
N PRO A 109 13.45 8.00 30.38
CA PRO A 109 14.48 7.24 29.67
C PRO A 109 14.38 5.72 29.91
N THR A 110 14.05 5.30 31.15
CA THR A 110 13.83 3.89 31.48
C THR A 110 12.56 3.36 30.82
N VAL A 111 11.49 4.18 30.72
CA VAL A 111 10.29 3.80 29.98
C VAL A 111 10.62 3.50 28.51
N LEU A 112 11.36 4.40 27.83
CA LEU A 112 11.77 4.21 26.44
C LEU A 112 12.61 2.94 26.25
N GLU A 113 13.57 2.70 27.14
CA GLU A 113 14.42 1.50 27.12
C GLU A 113 13.57 0.21 27.24
N LYS A 114 12.70 0.14 28.26
CA LYS A 114 11.81 -1.01 28.48
C LYS A 114 10.80 -1.17 27.34
N TRP A 115 10.35 -0.06 26.74
CA TRP A 115 9.43 -0.08 25.60
C TRP A 115 10.08 -0.67 24.35
N ARG A 116 11.31 -0.26 24.02
CA ARG A 116 12.10 -0.86 22.93
C ARG A 116 12.33 -2.34 23.16
N LEU A 117 12.63 -2.72 24.40
CA LEU A 117 12.88 -4.12 24.77
C LEU A 117 11.64 -4.99 24.58
N THR A 118 10.45 -4.47 24.82
CA THR A 118 9.17 -5.19 24.63
C THR A 118 8.64 -5.21 23.19
N ALA A 119 9.32 -4.58 22.23
CA ALA A 119 8.88 -4.53 20.83
C ALA A 119 8.53 -5.90 20.19
N PRO A 120 9.29 -6.99 20.41
CA PRO A 120 8.93 -8.30 19.88
C PRO A 120 7.55 -8.80 20.35
N LEU A 121 7.21 -8.57 21.62
CA LEU A 121 5.90 -8.92 22.16
C LEU A 121 4.82 -8.06 21.51
N ARG A 122 5.00 -6.73 21.54
CA ARG A 122 4.01 -5.78 21.05
C ARG A 122 3.70 -5.98 19.57
N PHE A 123 4.71 -6.19 18.73
CA PHE A 123 4.51 -6.46 17.31
C PHE A 123 3.90 -7.83 17.02
N ARG A 124 4.21 -8.86 17.82
CA ARG A 124 3.48 -10.13 17.70
C ARG A 124 2.00 -9.93 18.01
N THR A 125 1.67 -9.24 19.09
CA THR A 125 0.27 -9.01 19.44
C THR A 125 -0.42 -8.22 18.31
N LEU A 126 0.15 -7.09 17.87
CA LEU A 126 -0.45 -6.21 16.86
C LEU A 126 -0.63 -6.83 15.47
N PHE A 127 0.35 -7.61 14.99
CA PHE A 127 0.36 -8.09 13.60
C PHE A 127 -0.07 -9.55 13.45
N ILE A 128 -0.21 -10.31 14.54
CA ILE A 128 -0.70 -11.70 14.52
C ILE A 128 -2.16 -11.76 14.99
N HIS A 129 -2.59 -10.88 15.90
CA HIS A 129 -3.96 -10.85 16.43
C HIS A 129 -4.68 -9.59 15.92
N SER A 130 -5.24 -9.63 14.70
CA SER A 130 -5.95 -8.48 14.11
C SER A 130 -7.48 -8.60 14.23
N GLY A 131 -8.13 -7.59 14.82
CA GLY A 131 -9.60 -7.40 14.88
C GLY A 131 -9.98 -6.07 15.56
N GLU A 132 -11.22 -5.56 15.41
CA GLU A 132 -11.60 -4.24 15.97
C GLU A 132 -11.64 -4.19 17.51
N ALA A 133 -12.03 -5.27 18.17
CA ALA A 133 -12.03 -5.39 19.64
C ALA A 133 -10.61 -5.37 20.27
N TYR A 134 -9.59 -5.35 19.43
CA TYR A 134 -8.20 -5.51 19.82
C TYR A 134 -7.51 -4.20 20.23
N ILE A 135 -7.92 -3.04 19.70
CA ILE A 135 -7.26 -1.75 19.99
C ILE A 135 -7.45 -1.36 21.46
N ASN A 136 -8.68 -1.42 21.97
CA ASN A 136 -8.95 -1.13 23.38
C ASN A 136 -8.20 -2.11 24.30
N SER A 137 -8.17 -3.38 23.92
CA SER A 137 -7.42 -4.41 24.66
C SER A 137 -5.91 -4.11 24.67
N TYR A 138 -5.37 -3.62 23.56
CA TYR A 138 -3.97 -3.21 23.45
C TYR A 138 -3.66 -1.97 24.31
N LEU A 139 -4.50 -0.94 24.27
CA LEU A 139 -4.32 0.25 25.11
C LEU A 139 -4.42 -0.10 26.60
N ASN A 140 -5.34 -0.98 26.98
CA ASN A 140 -5.45 -1.48 28.34
C ASN A 140 -4.21 -2.29 28.76
N GLU A 141 -3.68 -3.14 27.88
CA GLU A 141 -2.45 -3.91 28.12
C GLU A 141 -1.22 -2.99 28.27
N TRP A 142 -1.19 -1.90 27.51
CA TRP A 142 -0.08 -0.95 27.41
C TRP A 142 -0.50 0.46 27.86
N ALA A 143 -1.11 0.56 29.05
CA ALA A 143 -1.63 1.82 29.60
C ALA A 143 -0.58 2.95 29.75
N ILE A 144 0.71 2.64 29.62
CA ILE A 144 1.78 3.66 29.49
C ILE A 144 1.57 4.59 28.30
N LEU A 145 0.83 4.16 27.27
CA LEU A 145 0.49 4.98 26.10
C LEU A 145 -0.43 6.15 26.45
N GLU A 146 -1.16 6.10 27.57
CA GLU A 146 -2.00 7.20 28.05
C GLU A 146 -1.19 8.31 28.73
N HIS A 147 0.11 8.10 28.95
CA HIS A 147 0.99 9.14 29.49
C HIS A 147 1.09 10.33 28.52
N ASN A 148 1.35 11.54 29.03
CA ASN A 148 1.48 12.75 28.21
C ASN A 148 2.55 12.62 27.09
N SER A 149 3.64 11.90 27.39
CA SER A 149 4.69 11.56 26.42
C SER A 149 4.48 10.22 25.71
N GLY A 150 3.33 9.55 25.90
CA GLY A 150 3.05 8.22 25.33
C GLY A 150 3.16 8.15 23.81
N HIS A 151 2.93 9.28 23.12
CA HIS A 151 3.14 9.40 21.68
C HIS A 151 4.59 9.10 21.25
N GLU A 152 5.59 9.39 22.09
CA GLU A 152 7.00 9.09 21.81
C GLU A 152 7.24 7.58 21.71
N LEU A 153 6.46 6.76 22.42
CA LEU A 153 6.54 5.31 22.35
C LEU A 153 6.11 4.76 20.98
N LEU A 154 5.14 5.41 20.34
CA LEU A 154 4.71 5.08 18.99
C LEU A 154 5.75 5.52 17.96
N LEU A 155 6.43 6.64 18.20
CA LEU A 155 7.56 7.08 17.37
C LEU A 155 8.72 6.08 17.46
N GLU A 156 9.03 5.58 18.65
CA GLU A 156 10.04 4.53 18.82
C GLU A 156 9.72 3.27 18.00
N ASP A 157 8.46 2.84 17.99
CA ASP A 157 8.03 1.72 17.16
C ASP A 157 8.16 1.99 15.67
N PHE A 158 7.78 3.19 15.24
CA PHE A 158 7.95 3.62 13.86
C PHE A 158 9.42 3.57 13.46
N ASN A 159 10.32 4.00 14.35
CA ASN A 159 11.76 4.07 14.10
C ASN A 159 12.40 2.69 14.06
N LEU A 160 11.93 1.77 14.89
CA LEU A 160 12.31 0.36 14.83
C LEU A 160 11.90 -0.30 13.51
N LEU A 161 10.71 0.01 12.99
CA LEU A 161 10.20 -0.56 11.75
C LEU A 161 10.82 0.09 10.50
N TRP A 162 11.04 1.39 10.54
CA TRP A 162 11.40 2.21 9.39
C TRP A 162 12.54 3.18 9.69
N ASN A 163 13.65 2.63 10.19
CA ASN A 163 14.86 3.39 10.48
C ASN A 163 15.29 4.29 9.28
N GLY A 164 15.54 5.57 9.57
CA GLY A 164 15.94 6.57 8.57
C GLY A 164 14.84 6.95 7.59
N ARG A 165 13.56 6.77 7.94
CA ARG A 165 12.41 7.10 7.08
C ARG A 165 11.43 8.11 7.67
N GLU A 166 11.78 8.72 8.78
CA GLU A 166 10.90 9.62 9.55
C GLU A 166 10.50 10.84 8.73
N THR A 167 11.46 11.40 7.99
CA THR A 167 11.24 12.55 7.11
C THR A 167 10.84 12.15 5.69
N ARG A 168 10.84 10.85 5.34
CA ARG A 168 10.67 10.42 3.94
C ARG A 168 9.36 10.87 3.31
N LEU A 169 8.31 11.05 4.12
CA LEU A 169 7.06 11.62 3.64
C LEU A 169 7.29 13.04 3.11
N PHE A 170 7.94 13.88 3.90
CA PHE A 170 8.26 15.26 3.57
C PHE A 170 9.29 15.35 2.44
N ASP A 171 10.37 14.55 2.52
CA ASP A 171 11.42 14.52 1.49
C ASP A 171 10.86 14.15 0.10
N LYS A 172 9.81 13.31 0.08
CA LYS A 172 9.17 12.85 -1.15
C LYS A 172 7.87 13.59 -1.46
N TRP A 173 7.42 14.50 -0.59
CA TRP A 173 6.11 15.14 -0.70
C TRP A 173 5.99 15.88 -2.02
N GLU A 174 6.98 16.70 -2.35
CA GLU A 174 7.00 17.49 -3.58
C GLU A 174 6.98 16.58 -4.83
N SER A 175 7.75 15.48 -4.82
CA SER A 175 7.71 14.51 -5.92
C SER A 175 6.37 13.78 -6.00
N PHE A 176 5.76 13.44 -4.87
CA PHE A 176 4.46 12.79 -4.81
C PHE A 176 3.39 13.73 -5.38
N GLU A 177 3.38 14.98 -4.93
CA GLU A 177 2.43 16.01 -5.34
C GLU A 177 2.49 16.26 -6.85
N ARG A 178 3.69 16.50 -7.42
CA ARG A 178 3.86 16.71 -8.86
C ARG A 178 3.33 15.55 -9.71
N LYS A 179 3.61 14.31 -9.29
CA LYS A 179 3.19 13.10 -10.00
C LYS A 179 1.68 12.89 -9.91
N THR A 180 1.11 13.07 -8.72
CA THR A 180 -0.34 12.96 -8.48
C THR A 180 -1.10 14.03 -9.26
N LEU A 181 -0.66 15.28 -9.26
CA LEU A 181 -1.26 16.36 -10.04
C LEU A 181 -1.22 16.10 -11.55
N THR A 182 -0.18 15.42 -12.04
CA THR A 182 -0.06 15.07 -13.47
C THR A 182 -1.12 14.03 -13.88
N ILE A 183 -1.38 13.03 -13.04
CA ILE A 183 -2.45 12.05 -13.27
C ILE A 183 -3.81 12.72 -13.12
N ALA A 184 -4.01 13.47 -12.04
CA ALA A 184 -5.25 14.15 -11.71
C ALA A 184 -5.75 15.05 -12.85
N LYS A 185 -4.86 15.80 -13.51
CA LYS A 185 -5.21 16.63 -14.69
C LYS A 185 -5.85 15.85 -15.83
N LYS A 186 -5.48 14.58 -16.03
CA LYS A 186 -6.00 13.73 -17.11
C LYS A 186 -7.31 13.04 -16.73
N ASP A 187 -7.38 12.55 -15.50
CA ASP A 187 -8.47 11.66 -15.09
C ASP A 187 -9.68 12.43 -14.53
N ILE A 188 -9.46 13.61 -13.94
CA ILE A 188 -10.54 14.41 -13.37
C ILE A 188 -11.32 15.09 -14.48
N LYS A 189 -12.57 14.65 -14.64
CA LYS A 189 -13.53 15.25 -15.56
C LYS A 189 -14.41 16.29 -14.88
N ASP A 190 -14.65 16.13 -13.59
CA ASP A 190 -15.49 16.98 -12.75
C ASP A 190 -15.05 18.45 -12.75
N LYS A 191 -16.03 19.36 -12.85
CA LYS A 191 -15.81 20.81 -12.98
C LYS A 191 -15.35 21.43 -11.67
N LEU A 192 -15.94 21.03 -10.54
CA LEU A 192 -15.62 21.58 -9.22
C LEU A 192 -14.16 21.22 -8.84
N THR A 193 -13.78 19.97 -9.03
CA THR A 193 -12.44 19.48 -8.75
C THR A 193 -11.39 20.16 -9.65
N LYS A 194 -11.71 20.46 -10.92
CA LYS A 194 -10.84 21.25 -11.80
C LYS A 194 -10.63 22.68 -11.29
N VAL A 195 -11.66 23.32 -10.72
CA VAL A 195 -11.54 24.66 -10.13
C VAL A 195 -10.63 24.63 -8.91
N LEU A 196 -10.83 23.66 -8.01
CA LEU A 196 -9.97 23.48 -6.82
C LEU A 196 -8.51 23.25 -7.21
N LEU A 197 -8.24 22.39 -8.20
CA LEU A 197 -6.87 22.15 -8.68
C LEU A 197 -6.22 23.37 -9.33
N LYS A 198 -7.01 24.25 -9.97
CA LYS A 198 -6.49 25.52 -10.50
C LYS A 198 -6.16 26.49 -9.37
N LYS A 199 -6.99 26.57 -8.33
CA LYS A 199 -6.73 27.39 -7.14
C LYS A 199 -5.45 26.96 -6.42
N TYR A 200 -5.34 25.66 -6.13
CA TYR A 200 -4.16 25.08 -5.48
C TYR A 200 -2.85 25.37 -6.22
N LYS A 201 -2.83 25.24 -7.56
CA LYS A 201 -1.63 25.59 -8.35
C LYS A 201 -1.26 27.07 -8.32
N LYS A 202 -2.24 27.97 -8.18
CA LYS A 202 -1.95 29.41 -8.06
C LYS A 202 -1.27 29.70 -6.73
N GLU A 203 -1.71 29.04 -5.67
CA GLU A 203 -1.14 29.17 -4.32
C GLU A 203 0.27 28.56 -4.22
N LEU A 204 0.59 27.53 -5.01
CA LEU A 204 1.93 26.94 -5.09
C LEU A 204 2.98 27.76 -5.85
N ASN A 205 2.55 28.70 -6.70
CA ASN A 205 3.42 29.53 -7.53
C ASN A 205 3.61 30.95 -6.95
N GLN A 206 3.12 31.19 -5.72
CA GLN A 206 3.33 32.41 -4.93
C GLN A 206 4.37 32.13 -3.85
#